data_AF-A0A7J7QRU1-F1
#
_entry.id   AF-A0A7J7QRU1-F1
#
_cell.length_a   1.000
_cell.length_b   1.000
_cell.length_c   1.000
_cell.angle_alpha   90.00
_cell.angle_beta   90.00
_cell.angle_gamma   90.00
#
_symmetry.space_group_name_H-M   'P 1'
#
loop_
_entity.id
_entity.type
_entity.pdbx_description
1 polymer ?
#
loop_
_entity_poly.entity_id
_entity_poly.type
_entity_poly.pdbx_seq_one_letter_code
_entity_poly.pdbx_strand_id
1 'polypeptide(L)'
;MTLHPCHLQVVKLGEGTYGEAFKSGRVVFKLVPMEGPNLINGWPQKGAADLLGEAVIAISLSGLGEAADAAGNPYPSHTQAFVKTHRVGVCRGPYPQPFIKAWRAWDKKNTMFAMADCGRDLEGYCLQGYDEARSMMLQAALAMAVAEDSLAFEHRDLHWGNVMLRPAAGSHATARLRGSTLRAATCGAEVTLIDFTASRLQTPGGDVAFCDLEAEDGLFDGPKGKPQFETYRRMRQLTSRDWAGSHPGTNVLWMQYLAELLLSSDKPIPGASAGQKRSIREFKKRLAGYSCCGEVIWDELFSGLLEVVQE
;
A
#
# COMPACT_ATOMS: atom_id res chain seq x y z
N MET A 1 -15.15 -23.92 -13.95
CA MET A 1 -14.13 -24.67 -13.17
C MET A 1 -14.74 -24.97 -11.81
N THR A 2 -15.05 -26.23 -11.53
CA THR A 2 -15.81 -26.63 -10.34
C THR A 2 -14.84 -26.86 -9.18
N LEU A 3 -14.98 -26.13 -8.08
CA LEU A 3 -14.12 -26.31 -6.90
C LEU A 3 -14.54 -27.57 -6.16
N HIS A 4 -13.68 -28.59 -6.14
CA HIS A 4 -13.85 -29.76 -5.28
C HIS A 4 -13.71 -29.37 -3.79
N PRO A 5 -14.48 -29.99 -2.88
CA PRO A 5 -14.49 -29.64 -1.47
C PRO A 5 -13.30 -30.26 -0.71
N CYS A 6 -12.09 -29.83 -1.03
CA CYS A 6 -11.00 -29.91 -0.05
C CYS A 6 -11.36 -29.03 1.16
N HIS A 7 -10.92 -29.43 2.36
CA HIS A 7 -11.14 -28.69 3.59
C HIS A 7 -10.26 -27.43 3.67
N LEU A 8 -10.50 -26.48 2.77
CA LEU A 8 -9.90 -25.16 2.78
C LEU A 8 -10.36 -24.40 4.02
N GLN A 9 -9.50 -24.31 5.02
CA GLN A 9 -9.70 -23.40 6.15
C GLN A 9 -9.67 -21.97 5.61
N VAL A 10 -10.77 -21.25 5.80
CA VAL A 10 -10.90 -19.82 5.48
C VAL A 10 -10.96 -19.06 6.81
N VAL A 11 -10.24 -17.95 6.91
CA VAL A 11 -10.20 -17.08 8.08
C VAL A 11 -10.46 -15.64 7.59
N LYS A 12 -11.37 -14.88 8.22
CA LYS A 12 -11.48 -13.44 7.96
C LYS A 12 -10.27 -12.75 8.60
N LEU A 13 -9.57 -11.92 7.83
CA LEU A 13 -8.45 -11.09 8.29
C LEU A 13 -8.89 -9.70 8.73
N GLY A 14 -9.83 -9.11 8.00
CA GLY A 14 -10.25 -7.72 8.22
C GLY A 14 -11.42 -7.30 7.35
N GLU A 15 -11.81 -6.05 7.50
CA GLU A 15 -12.96 -5.38 6.89
C GLU A 15 -12.50 -4.01 6.37
N GLY A 16 -13.04 -3.57 5.23
CA GLY A 16 -12.81 -2.24 4.67
C GLY A 16 -14.12 -1.63 4.16
N THR A 17 -14.09 -0.33 3.83
CA THR A 17 -15.28 0.47 3.47
C THR A 17 -16.21 -0.22 2.47
N TYR A 18 -15.63 -0.83 1.42
CA TYR A 18 -16.37 -1.49 0.33
C TYR A 18 -16.23 -3.02 0.36
N GLY A 19 -15.64 -3.65 1.38
CA GLY A 19 -15.25 -5.05 1.24
C GLY A 19 -14.67 -5.75 2.46
N GLU A 20 -14.20 -6.98 2.20
CA GLU A 20 -13.87 -7.99 3.19
C GLU A 20 -12.54 -8.66 2.84
N ALA A 21 -11.63 -8.84 3.80
CA ALA A 21 -10.38 -9.56 3.59
C ALA A 21 -10.43 -10.95 4.24
N PHE A 22 -10.13 -12.00 3.49
CA PHE A 22 -10.02 -13.38 3.98
C PHE A 22 -8.66 -13.99 3.64
N LYS A 23 -8.32 -15.11 4.29
CA LYS A 23 -7.13 -15.91 4.00
C LYS A 23 -7.50 -17.38 3.86
N SER A 24 -6.91 -18.06 2.89
CA SER A 24 -6.88 -19.53 2.83
C SER A 24 -5.52 -20.01 2.32
N GLY A 25 -4.87 -20.86 3.11
CA GLY A 25 -3.46 -21.21 2.89
C GLY A 25 -2.56 -19.97 2.94
N ARG A 26 -1.86 -19.70 1.83
CA ARG A 26 -0.97 -18.54 1.63
C ARG A 26 -1.58 -17.42 0.76
N VAL A 27 -2.86 -17.53 0.41
CA VAL A 27 -3.56 -16.55 -0.45
C VAL A 27 -4.55 -15.76 0.39
N VAL A 28 -4.49 -14.43 0.24
CA VAL A 28 -5.45 -13.47 0.76
C VAL A 28 -6.48 -13.17 -0.33
N PHE A 29 -7.76 -13.08 0.05
CA PHE A 29 -8.86 -12.73 -0.83
C PHE A 29 -9.50 -11.43 -0.35
N LYS A 30 -9.19 -10.30 -1.02
CA LYS A 30 -9.98 -9.07 -0.87
C LYS A 30 -11.23 -9.23 -1.72
N LEU A 31 -12.38 -9.05 -1.09
CA LEU A 31 -13.69 -9.34 -1.63
C LEU A 31 -14.51 -8.03 -1.57
N VAL A 32 -14.93 -7.46 -2.71
CA VAL A 32 -15.59 -6.13 -2.85
C VAL A 32 -16.90 -6.23 -3.65
N PRO A 33 -18.10 -5.92 -3.12
CA PRO A 33 -19.36 -5.99 -3.89
C PRO A 33 -19.48 -4.86 -4.91
N MET A 34 -20.21 -5.12 -6.00
CA MET A 34 -20.33 -4.19 -7.14
C MET A 34 -21.72 -4.26 -7.78
N GLU A 35 -22.15 -3.15 -8.40
CA GLU A 35 -23.37 -3.07 -9.24
C GLU A 35 -24.68 -3.48 -8.53
N GLY A 36 -24.69 -3.53 -7.19
CA GLY A 36 -25.82 -3.99 -6.38
C GLY A 36 -26.50 -2.86 -5.58
N PRO A 37 -27.84 -2.87 -5.45
CA PRO A 37 -28.60 -1.80 -4.77
C PRO A 37 -28.54 -1.87 -3.23
N ASN A 38 -27.72 -2.75 -2.65
CA ASN A 38 -27.63 -2.95 -1.20
C ASN A 38 -26.38 -2.27 -0.65
N LEU A 39 -26.52 -1.52 0.44
CA LEU A 39 -25.36 -0.96 1.14
C LEU A 39 -24.45 -2.07 1.70
N ILE A 40 -23.14 -1.80 1.69
CA ILE A 40 -22.06 -2.64 2.20
C ILE A 40 -21.32 -1.83 3.25
N ASN A 41 -21.27 -2.31 4.49
CA ASN A 41 -20.62 -1.62 5.62
C ASN A 41 -21.09 -0.15 5.81
N GLY A 42 -22.31 0.16 5.35
CA GLY A 42 -22.92 1.50 5.34
C GLY A 42 -22.93 2.23 3.99
N TRP A 43 -22.12 1.78 3.02
CA TRP A 43 -21.78 2.52 1.79
C TRP A 43 -22.42 1.92 0.53
N PRO A 44 -22.65 2.73 -0.53
CA PRO A 44 -22.98 2.22 -1.86
C PRO A 44 -21.94 1.24 -2.40
N GLN A 45 -22.36 0.36 -3.32
CA GLN A 45 -21.43 -0.54 -4.02
C GLN A 45 -20.73 0.22 -5.14
N LYS A 46 -19.42 -0.03 -5.32
CA LYS A 46 -18.65 0.55 -6.42
C LYS A 46 -19.14 0.04 -7.77
N GLY A 47 -18.97 0.86 -8.81
CA GLY A 47 -19.24 0.50 -10.19
C GLY A 47 -18.14 -0.39 -10.78
N ALA A 48 -18.46 -1.03 -11.90
CA ALA A 48 -17.51 -1.85 -12.64
C ALA A 48 -16.29 -1.05 -13.15
N ALA A 49 -16.45 0.26 -13.39
CA ALA A 49 -15.38 1.16 -13.80
C ALA A 49 -14.36 1.39 -12.67
N ASP A 50 -14.82 1.69 -11.46
CA ASP A 50 -13.95 1.98 -10.31
C ASP A 50 -13.10 0.75 -9.94
N LEU A 51 -13.73 -0.44 -9.94
CA LEU A 51 -13.05 -1.70 -9.67
C LEU A 51 -12.16 -2.16 -10.82
N LEU A 52 -12.43 -1.73 -12.05
CA LEU A 52 -11.48 -1.90 -13.16
C LEU A 52 -10.24 -1.02 -12.95
N GLY A 53 -10.41 0.20 -12.44
CA GLY A 53 -9.31 1.07 -12.02
C GLY A 53 -8.43 0.40 -10.95
N GLU A 54 -9.02 -0.04 -9.84
CA GLU A 54 -8.31 -0.78 -8.78
C GLU A 54 -7.62 -2.05 -9.33
N ALA A 55 -8.29 -2.80 -10.20
CA ALA A 55 -7.74 -4.01 -10.81
C ALA A 55 -6.53 -3.73 -11.71
N VAL A 56 -6.58 -2.69 -12.54
CA VAL A 56 -5.46 -2.25 -13.38
C VAL A 56 -4.28 -1.84 -12.49
N ILE A 57 -4.52 -1.02 -11.46
CA ILE A 57 -3.49 -0.58 -10.52
C ILE A 57 -2.83 -1.79 -9.83
N ALA A 58 -3.64 -2.69 -9.26
CA ALA A 58 -3.16 -3.87 -8.52
C ALA A 58 -2.40 -4.87 -9.40
N ILE A 59 -2.71 -4.96 -10.69
CA ILE A 59 -1.98 -5.79 -11.67
C ILE A 59 -0.68 -5.11 -12.08
N SER A 60 -0.69 -3.81 -12.41
CA SER A 60 0.50 -3.06 -12.82
C SER A 60 1.56 -3.00 -11.72
N LEU A 61 1.17 -2.70 -10.47
CA LEU A 61 2.10 -2.71 -9.32
C LEU A 61 2.65 -4.10 -9.04
N SER A 62 1.83 -5.14 -9.18
CA SER A 62 2.29 -6.53 -9.09
C SER A 62 3.25 -6.93 -10.21
N GLY A 63 3.25 -6.22 -11.34
CA GLY A 63 4.20 -6.39 -12.44
C GLY A 63 5.59 -5.86 -12.11
N LEU A 64 5.71 -4.82 -11.27
CA LEU A 64 7.00 -4.29 -10.79
C LEU A 64 7.81 -5.31 -9.99
N GLY A 65 7.19 -6.40 -9.53
CA GLY A 65 7.88 -7.49 -8.83
C GLY A 65 8.72 -8.39 -9.73
N GLU A 66 8.54 -8.34 -11.05
CA GLU A 66 9.36 -9.05 -12.03
C GLU A 66 10.61 -8.22 -12.38
N ALA A 67 11.79 -8.84 -12.36
CA ALA A 67 13.06 -8.11 -12.51
C ALA A 67 13.49 -7.90 -13.98
N ALA A 68 12.92 -8.66 -14.92
CA ALA A 68 13.32 -8.66 -16.33
C ALA A 68 12.14 -9.03 -17.25
N ASP A 69 12.25 -8.69 -18.53
CA ASP A 69 11.30 -9.05 -19.57
C ASP A 69 11.38 -10.54 -19.98
N ALA A 70 10.51 -10.96 -20.90
CA ALA A 70 10.46 -12.34 -21.41
C ALA A 70 11.69 -12.76 -22.24
N ALA A 71 12.60 -11.85 -22.60
CA ALA A 71 13.87 -12.13 -23.23
C ALA A 71 15.07 -12.07 -22.24
N GLY A 72 14.82 -11.70 -20.98
CA GLY A 72 15.83 -11.59 -19.93
C GLY A 72 16.48 -10.20 -19.81
N ASN A 73 15.97 -9.18 -20.51
CA ASN A 73 16.47 -7.80 -20.34
C ASN A 73 15.96 -7.24 -19.00
N PRO A 74 16.83 -6.74 -18.10
CA PRO A 74 16.38 -6.22 -16.81
C PRO A 74 15.53 -4.96 -16.97
N TYR A 75 14.43 -4.86 -16.22
CA TYR A 75 13.67 -3.62 -16.16
C TYR A 75 14.47 -2.54 -15.42
N PRO A 76 14.49 -1.27 -15.88
CA PRO A 76 15.30 -0.22 -15.26
C PRO A 76 14.84 0.12 -13.84
N SER A 77 13.55 -0.09 -13.54
CA SER A 77 12.92 0.20 -12.27
C SER A 77 11.97 -0.94 -11.87
N HIS A 78 12.29 -1.67 -10.79
CA HIS A 78 11.52 -2.84 -10.31
C HIS A 78 11.64 -3.01 -8.78
N THR A 79 10.59 -3.52 -8.13
CA THR A 79 10.52 -3.74 -6.66
C THR A 79 9.47 -4.78 -6.28
N GLN A 80 9.77 -5.62 -5.29
CA GLN A 80 8.83 -6.63 -4.75
C GLN A 80 8.04 -6.12 -3.53
N ALA A 81 8.15 -4.84 -3.20
CA ALA A 81 7.51 -4.22 -2.03
C ALA A 81 6.03 -3.81 -2.23
N PHE A 82 5.37 -4.26 -3.31
CA PHE A 82 3.92 -4.20 -3.47
C PHE A 82 3.33 -5.61 -3.41
N VAL A 83 2.10 -5.75 -2.90
CA VAL A 83 1.46 -7.08 -2.82
C VAL A 83 1.29 -7.72 -4.19
N LYS A 84 1.74 -8.98 -4.32
CA LYS A 84 1.59 -9.75 -5.55
C LYS A 84 0.13 -10.12 -5.77
N THR A 85 -0.47 -9.58 -6.83
CA THR A 85 -1.83 -9.86 -7.27
C THR A 85 -1.80 -11.11 -8.14
N HIS A 86 -2.17 -12.26 -7.57
CA HIS A 86 -2.20 -13.53 -8.30
C HIS A 86 -3.33 -13.59 -9.33
N ARG A 87 -4.47 -12.97 -9.05
CA ARG A 87 -5.63 -12.92 -9.95
C ARG A 87 -6.66 -11.87 -9.51
N VAL A 88 -7.30 -11.21 -10.47
CA VAL A 88 -8.58 -10.52 -10.27
C VAL A 88 -9.67 -11.27 -11.04
N GLY A 89 -10.91 -11.30 -10.54
CA GLY A 89 -12.01 -11.95 -11.26
C GLY A 89 -13.42 -11.58 -10.78
N VAL A 90 -14.26 -11.14 -11.72
CA VAL A 90 -15.70 -10.96 -11.50
C VAL A 90 -16.34 -12.31 -11.16
N CYS A 91 -17.01 -12.39 -10.00
CA CYS A 91 -17.66 -13.59 -9.50
C CYS A 91 -19.16 -13.36 -9.40
N ARG A 92 -19.99 -14.23 -10.01
CA ARG A 92 -21.47 -14.10 -9.96
C ARG A 92 -22.09 -15.26 -9.20
N GLY A 93 -22.70 -14.98 -8.05
CA GLY A 93 -23.42 -15.97 -7.25
C GLY A 93 -23.54 -15.57 -5.76
N PRO A 94 -24.07 -16.45 -4.90
CA PRO A 94 -23.87 -16.32 -3.46
C PRO A 94 -22.39 -16.60 -3.09
N TYR A 95 -21.94 -16.08 -1.95
CA TYR A 95 -20.66 -16.47 -1.35
C TYR A 95 -20.54 -18.01 -1.21
N PRO A 96 -19.34 -18.60 -1.40
CA PRO A 96 -19.11 -20.02 -1.13
C PRO A 96 -19.30 -20.34 0.35
N GLN A 97 -19.87 -21.51 0.66
CA GLN A 97 -20.18 -21.91 2.05
C GLN A 97 -18.98 -21.88 3.04
N PRO A 98 -17.73 -22.19 2.65
CA PRO A 98 -16.58 -22.03 3.56
C PRO A 98 -16.31 -20.57 3.95
N PHE A 99 -16.42 -19.64 2.99
CA PHE A 99 -16.41 -18.21 3.28
C PHE A 99 -17.59 -17.90 4.19
N ILE A 100 -18.83 -18.24 3.81
CA ILE A 100 -20.04 -18.04 4.63
C ILE A 100 -19.91 -18.60 6.06
N LYS A 101 -19.08 -19.61 6.33
CA LYS A 101 -18.83 -20.10 7.70
C LYS A 101 -17.82 -19.24 8.46
N ALA A 102 -16.65 -18.94 7.88
CA ALA A 102 -15.68 -18.00 8.44
C ALA A 102 -16.27 -16.58 8.63
N TRP A 103 -17.29 -16.29 7.84
CA TRP A 103 -17.99 -15.03 7.71
C TRP A 103 -19.37 -15.01 8.37
N ARG A 104 -19.96 -16.12 8.84
CA ARG A 104 -21.18 -16.06 9.70
C ARG A 104 -20.86 -15.70 11.15
N ALA A 105 -19.62 -15.32 11.37
CA ALA A 105 -19.22 -14.34 12.37
C ALA A 105 -19.35 -12.86 11.89
N TRP A 106 -20.03 -12.52 10.76
CA TRP A 106 -20.05 -11.20 10.02
C TRP A 106 -21.13 -11.00 8.86
N ASP A 107 -21.13 -9.83 8.16
CA ASP A 107 -21.91 -9.30 6.97
C ASP A 107 -21.07 -9.16 5.63
N LYS A 108 -21.35 -9.18 4.29
CA LYS A 108 -22.50 -9.34 3.32
C LYS A 108 -22.25 -10.34 2.12
N LYS A 109 -21.89 -9.92 0.88
CA LYS A 109 -21.62 -10.78 -0.35
C LYS A 109 -20.91 -10.00 -1.50
N ASN A 110 -19.81 -10.50 -2.11
CA ASN A 110 -18.79 -9.66 -2.79
C ASN A 110 -18.07 -10.27 -4.08
N THR A 111 -17.31 -9.46 -4.86
CA THR A 111 -16.39 -9.79 -6.03
C THR A 111 -14.91 -9.96 -5.62
N MET A 112 -14.09 -10.80 -6.28
CA MET A 112 -12.83 -11.30 -5.69
C MET A 112 -11.50 -10.89 -6.37
N PHE A 113 -10.59 -10.33 -5.56
CA PHE A 113 -9.15 -10.27 -5.78
C PHE A 113 -8.45 -11.43 -5.04
N ALA A 114 -7.37 -11.97 -5.58
CA ALA A 114 -6.51 -12.97 -4.94
C ALA A 114 -5.06 -12.47 -4.88
N MET A 115 -4.54 -12.37 -3.66
CA MET A 115 -3.31 -11.65 -3.30
C MET A 115 -2.39 -12.53 -2.44
N ALA A 116 -1.12 -12.17 -2.31
CA ALA A 116 -0.19 -12.82 -1.39
C ALA A 116 -0.48 -12.51 0.10
N ASP A 117 -0.01 -13.39 0.99
CA ASP A 117 0.04 -13.18 2.44
C ASP A 117 1.24 -12.29 2.81
N CYS A 118 0.98 -11.07 3.26
CA CYS A 118 1.99 -10.02 3.47
C CYS A 118 2.46 -9.84 4.93
N GLY A 119 1.97 -10.64 5.88
CA GLY A 119 2.30 -10.51 7.31
C GLY A 119 1.22 -9.77 8.09
N ARG A 120 1.57 -8.70 8.80
CA ARG A 120 0.64 -7.87 9.58
C ARG A 120 0.83 -6.38 9.27
N ASP A 121 -0.27 -5.66 9.20
CA ASP A 121 -0.38 -4.21 9.17
C ASP A 121 0.45 -3.51 10.27
N LEU A 122 0.94 -2.29 9.97
CA LEU A 122 1.70 -1.46 10.90
C LEU A 122 0.86 -1.02 12.10
N GLU A 123 -0.48 -0.98 12.02
CA GLU A 123 -1.35 -0.75 13.18
C GLU A 123 -1.15 -1.83 14.26
N GLY A 124 -1.30 -3.11 13.91
CA GLY A 124 -1.14 -4.25 14.81
C GLY A 124 0.29 -4.80 14.96
N TYR A 125 1.27 -4.32 14.19
CA TYR A 125 2.67 -4.76 14.28
C TYR A 125 3.44 -4.03 15.40
N CYS A 126 4.21 -4.76 16.21
CA CYS A 126 5.07 -4.16 17.24
C CYS A 126 6.48 -3.96 16.68
N LEU A 127 6.85 -2.69 16.42
CA LEU A 127 8.23 -2.34 16.05
C LEU A 127 9.20 -2.70 17.18
N GLN A 128 10.38 -3.19 16.82
CA GLN A 128 11.44 -3.64 17.75
C GLN A 128 12.39 -2.50 18.13
N GLY A 129 12.52 -1.46 17.31
CA GLY A 129 13.40 -0.33 17.59
C GLY A 129 13.47 0.73 16.50
N TYR A 130 14.35 1.71 16.71
CA TYR A 130 14.51 2.89 15.85
C TYR A 130 14.96 2.55 14.43
N ASP A 131 15.91 1.64 14.26
CA ASP A 131 16.46 1.33 12.93
C ASP A 131 15.51 0.48 12.09
N GLU A 132 14.67 -0.35 12.71
CA GLU A 132 13.53 -0.98 12.03
C GLU A 132 12.49 0.05 11.59
N ALA A 133 12.18 1.05 12.42
CA ALA A 133 11.27 2.14 12.05
C ALA A 133 11.81 2.99 10.89
N ARG A 134 13.13 3.23 10.83
CA ARG A 134 13.81 3.87 9.69
C ARG A 134 13.77 2.99 8.44
N SER A 135 14.12 1.71 8.57
CA SER A 135 14.05 0.70 7.52
C SER A 135 12.65 0.63 6.89
N MET A 136 11.60 0.60 7.73
CA MET A 136 10.21 0.58 7.27
C MET A 136 9.88 1.81 6.41
N MET A 137 10.24 3.01 6.85
CA MET A 137 10.06 4.24 6.08
C MET A 137 10.89 4.26 4.79
N LEU A 138 12.14 3.76 4.82
CA LEU A 138 13.00 3.66 3.64
C LEU A 138 12.42 2.68 2.60
N GLN A 139 12.00 1.49 3.02
CA GLN A 139 11.41 0.49 2.13
C GLN A 139 10.10 1.00 1.50
N ALA A 140 9.25 1.68 2.27
CA ALA A 140 8.02 2.30 1.76
C ALA A 140 8.33 3.42 0.75
N ALA A 141 9.26 4.32 1.07
CA ALA A 141 9.69 5.38 0.14
C ALA A 141 10.35 4.82 -1.13
N LEU A 142 11.16 3.76 -1.02
CA LEU A 142 11.80 3.11 -2.15
C LEU A 142 10.80 2.37 -3.05
N ALA A 143 9.78 1.73 -2.46
CA ALA A 143 8.67 1.14 -3.21
C ALA A 143 7.92 2.20 -4.02
N MET A 144 7.55 3.32 -3.38
CA MET A 144 6.88 4.43 -4.04
C MET A 144 7.78 5.09 -5.10
N ALA A 145 9.08 5.31 -4.84
CA ALA A 145 10.02 5.88 -5.81
C ALA A 145 10.12 5.06 -7.10
N VAL A 146 10.10 3.72 -7.01
CA VAL A 146 10.10 2.83 -8.18
C VAL A 146 8.79 2.91 -8.96
N ALA A 147 7.66 3.01 -8.28
CA ALA A 147 6.36 3.12 -8.95
C ALA A 147 6.07 4.54 -9.49
N GLU A 148 6.59 5.59 -8.85
CA GLU A 148 6.63 6.97 -9.36
C GLU A 148 7.39 7.00 -10.70
N ASP A 149 8.55 6.33 -10.76
CA ASP A 149 9.40 6.28 -11.94
C ASP A 149 8.81 5.43 -13.08
N SER A 150 8.31 4.23 -12.77
CA SER A 150 7.81 3.28 -13.77
C SER A 150 6.40 3.56 -14.26
N LEU A 151 5.54 4.16 -13.43
CA LEU A 151 4.09 4.23 -13.64
C LEU A 151 3.46 5.58 -13.20
N ALA A 152 4.25 6.58 -12.81
CA ALA A 152 3.74 7.83 -12.22
C ALA A 152 2.70 7.57 -11.10
N PHE A 153 3.02 6.61 -10.22
CA PHE A 153 2.13 6.13 -9.17
C PHE A 153 2.01 7.07 -7.97
N GLU A 154 0.78 7.22 -7.49
CA GLU A 154 0.43 7.80 -6.21
C GLU A 154 -0.41 6.82 -5.40
N HIS A 155 0.02 6.48 -4.18
CA HIS A 155 -0.72 5.55 -3.33
C HIS A 155 -2.02 6.15 -2.79
N ARG A 156 -1.98 7.45 -2.46
CA ARG A 156 -3.09 8.29 -1.95
C ARG A 156 -3.85 7.81 -0.70
N ASP A 157 -3.60 6.61 -0.19
CA ASP A 157 -4.13 6.13 1.09
C ASP A 157 -3.15 5.22 1.85
N LEU A 158 -1.87 5.61 1.96
CA LEU A 158 -0.87 4.84 2.70
C LEU A 158 -0.94 5.09 4.22
N HIS A 159 -2.11 4.85 4.81
CA HIS A 159 -2.27 4.79 6.26
C HIS A 159 -1.65 3.50 6.82
N TRP A 160 -1.50 3.39 8.15
CA TRP A 160 -0.82 2.26 8.79
C TRP A 160 -1.47 0.87 8.61
N GLY A 161 -2.71 0.79 8.11
CA GLY A 161 -3.32 -0.48 7.70
C GLY A 161 -2.73 -1.01 6.38
N ASN A 162 -2.22 -0.11 5.55
CA ASN A 162 -1.76 -0.37 4.18
C ASN A 162 -0.23 -0.53 4.07
N VAL A 163 0.49 -0.38 5.20
CA VAL A 163 1.91 -0.75 5.36
C VAL A 163 1.97 -2.10 6.08
N MET A 164 2.20 -3.19 5.35
CA MET A 164 2.38 -4.53 5.94
C MET A 164 3.83 -4.78 6.30
N LEU A 165 4.07 -5.45 7.42
CA LEU A 165 5.39 -5.90 7.88
C LEU A 165 5.38 -7.41 8.15
N ARG A 166 6.50 -8.05 7.80
CA ARG A 166 6.82 -9.45 8.16
C ARG A 166 8.30 -9.58 8.57
N PRO A 167 8.68 -10.59 9.36
CA PRO A 167 10.09 -10.89 9.62
C PRO A 167 10.85 -11.07 8.30
N ALA A 168 11.99 -10.40 8.16
CA ALA A 168 12.78 -10.43 6.94
C ALA A 168 13.47 -11.79 6.73
N ALA A 169 13.51 -12.26 5.48
CA ALA A 169 14.24 -13.45 5.07
C ALA A 169 15.74 -13.14 4.84
N GLY A 170 16.09 -11.88 4.62
CA GLY A 170 17.47 -11.42 4.42
C GLY A 170 17.77 -10.08 5.10
N SER A 171 19.04 -9.68 5.11
CA SER A 171 19.50 -8.42 5.70
C SER A 171 19.15 -7.18 4.87
N HIS A 172 18.78 -7.36 3.59
CA HIS A 172 18.47 -6.27 2.66
C HIS A 172 17.26 -6.62 1.78
N ALA A 173 16.38 -5.65 1.57
CA ALA A 173 15.42 -5.62 0.48
C ALA A 173 16.09 -4.96 -0.73
N THR A 174 15.97 -5.58 -1.91
CA THR A 174 16.59 -5.10 -3.15
C THR A 174 15.52 -4.57 -4.10
N ALA A 175 15.79 -3.41 -4.69
CA ALA A 175 15.02 -2.84 -5.79
C ALA A 175 15.99 -2.33 -6.88
N ARG A 176 15.49 -2.08 -8.08
CA ARG A 176 16.21 -1.31 -9.11
C ARG A 176 15.44 -0.02 -9.37
N LEU A 177 16.16 1.08 -9.60
CA LEU A 177 15.58 2.39 -9.89
C LEU A 177 16.47 3.10 -10.92
N ARG A 178 15.91 3.48 -12.08
CA ARG A 178 16.60 4.18 -13.18
C ARG A 178 17.89 3.48 -13.65
N GLY A 179 17.89 2.15 -13.61
CA GLY A 179 19.05 1.32 -13.93
C GLY A 179 20.00 1.07 -12.76
N SER A 180 19.92 1.80 -11.65
CA SER A 180 20.75 1.57 -10.46
C SER A 180 20.15 0.51 -9.55
N THR A 181 20.94 -0.49 -9.17
CA THR A 181 20.53 -1.49 -8.17
C THR A 181 20.70 -0.92 -6.75
N LEU A 182 19.62 -0.91 -5.96
CA LEU A 182 19.53 -0.31 -4.63
C LEU A 182 19.20 -1.38 -3.58
N ARG A 183 19.91 -1.37 -2.45
CA ARG A 183 19.71 -2.29 -1.33
C ARG A 183 19.39 -1.51 -0.05
N ALA A 184 18.16 -1.65 0.43
CA ALA A 184 17.70 -1.09 1.70
C ALA A 184 17.88 -2.14 2.82
N ALA A 185 18.61 -1.83 3.88
CA ALA A 185 18.78 -2.71 5.03
C ALA A 185 17.42 -2.96 5.73
N THR A 186 17.06 -4.23 5.95
CA THR A 186 15.74 -4.61 6.49
C THR A 186 15.60 -4.33 7.98
N CYS A 187 16.71 -4.35 8.73
CA CYS A 187 16.74 -4.20 10.20
C CYS A 187 15.79 -5.16 10.96
N GLY A 188 15.43 -6.29 10.35
CA GLY A 188 14.56 -7.32 10.94
C GLY A 188 13.22 -7.50 10.23
N ALA A 189 12.75 -6.52 9.45
CA ALA A 189 11.44 -6.57 8.79
C ALA A 189 11.48 -6.23 7.28
N GLU A 190 10.65 -6.92 6.52
CA GLU A 190 10.32 -6.59 5.13
C GLU A 190 8.97 -5.87 5.07
N VAL A 191 8.89 -4.80 4.28
CA VAL A 191 7.66 -4.04 4.04
C VAL A 191 6.93 -4.54 2.79
N THR A 192 5.60 -4.50 2.80
CA THR A 192 4.79 -4.62 1.58
C THR A 192 3.63 -3.64 1.62
N LEU A 193 3.48 -2.82 0.59
CA LEU A 193 2.39 -1.84 0.45
C LEU A 193 1.16 -2.52 -0.17
N ILE A 194 -0.03 -2.22 0.36
CA ILE A 194 -1.31 -2.85 -0.02
C ILE A 194 -2.45 -1.84 -0.14
N ASP A 195 -3.59 -2.32 -0.65
CA ASP A 195 -4.85 -1.60 -0.87
C ASP A 195 -4.73 -0.31 -1.70
N PHE A 196 -5.02 -0.47 -2.99
CA PHE A 196 -4.87 0.59 -3.98
C PHE A 196 -6.21 1.24 -4.37
N THR A 197 -7.25 1.11 -3.52
CA THR A 197 -8.62 1.62 -3.79
C THR A 197 -8.66 3.11 -4.11
N ALA A 198 -7.80 3.91 -3.46
CA ALA A 198 -7.72 5.37 -3.64
C ALA A 198 -6.62 5.82 -4.61
N SER A 199 -5.80 4.89 -5.11
CA SER A 199 -4.54 5.18 -5.79
C SER A 199 -4.73 5.72 -7.22
N ARG A 200 -3.62 6.15 -7.82
CA ARG A 200 -3.53 6.60 -9.21
C ARG A 200 -2.24 6.14 -9.85
N LEU A 201 -2.28 5.75 -11.12
CA LEU A 201 -1.10 5.58 -11.97
C LEU A 201 -1.41 5.80 -13.45
N GLN A 202 -0.35 5.92 -14.23
CA GLN A 202 -0.39 5.86 -15.68
C GLN A 202 0.17 4.53 -16.16
N THR A 203 -0.59 3.83 -16.99
CA THR A 203 -0.19 2.54 -17.57
C THR A 203 0.88 2.75 -18.66
N PRO A 204 1.65 1.70 -19.04
CA PRO A 204 2.56 1.78 -20.18
C PRO A 204 1.91 2.10 -21.53
N GLY A 205 0.58 1.97 -21.66
CA GLY A 205 -0.18 2.40 -22.85
C GLY A 205 -0.51 3.90 -22.87
N GLY A 206 -0.25 4.61 -21.77
CA GLY A 206 -0.57 6.03 -21.59
C GLY A 206 -1.89 6.29 -20.85
N ASP A 207 -2.79 5.31 -20.74
CA ASP A 207 -4.06 5.43 -20.02
C ASP A 207 -3.84 5.64 -18.51
N VAL A 208 -4.62 6.52 -17.89
CA VAL A 208 -4.58 6.80 -16.44
C VAL A 208 -5.66 6.00 -15.72
N ALA A 209 -5.25 5.16 -14.76
CA ALA A 209 -6.14 4.50 -13.81
C ALA A 209 -6.08 5.24 -12.47
N PHE A 210 -7.22 5.73 -11.98
CA PHE A 210 -7.31 6.51 -10.74
C PHE A 210 -8.67 6.35 -10.06
N CYS A 211 -8.74 6.65 -8.76
CA CYS A 211 -10.00 6.92 -8.06
C CYS A 211 -10.21 8.44 -7.95
N ASP A 212 -11.41 8.93 -8.30
CA ASP A 212 -11.81 10.31 -8.01
C ASP A 212 -12.23 10.42 -6.54
N LEU A 213 -11.39 11.07 -5.74
CA LEU A 213 -11.65 11.21 -4.31
C LEU A 213 -12.63 12.35 -3.99
N GLU A 214 -13.03 13.20 -4.94
CA GLU A 214 -14.19 14.11 -4.73
C GLU A 214 -15.53 13.35 -4.66
N ALA A 215 -15.59 12.12 -5.22
CA ALA A 215 -16.77 11.27 -5.20
C ALA A 215 -16.89 10.38 -3.94
N GLU A 216 -15.86 10.35 -3.08
CA GLU A 216 -15.84 9.54 -1.87
C GLU A 216 -16.41 10.32 -0.67
N ASP A 217 -17.71 10.13 -0.45
CA ASP A 217 -18.52 10.80 0.58
C ASP A 217 -17.83 10.78 1.97
N GLY A 218 -17.68 11.97 2.57
CA GLY A 218 -17.16 12.14 3.93
C GLY A 218 -15.65 11.91 4.12
N LEU A 219 -14.90 11.47 3.10
CA LEU A 219 -13.44 11.25 3.18
C LEU A 219 -12.68 12.47 3.70
N PHE A 220 -13.10 13.67 3.27
CA PHE A 220 -12.52 14.94 3.69
C PHE A 220 -13.17 15.57 4.93
N ASP A 221 -14.16 14.93 5.54
CA ASP A 221 -14.93 15.49 6.66
C ASP A 221 -14.60 14.85 8.02
N GLY A 222 -13.83 13.76 8.02
CA GLY A 222 -13.33 13.10 9.22
C GLY A 222 -12.56 14.02 10.20
N PRO A 223 -12.48 13.61 11.48
CA PRO A 223 -12.15 14.47 12.61
C PRO A 223 -10.85 15.27 12.45
N LYS A 224 -10.95 16.58 12.67
CA LYS A 224 -9.80 17.51 12.61
C LYS A 224 -8.71 17.13 13.61
N GLY A 225 -7.45 17.30 13.20
CA GLY A 225 -6.27 16.97 14.00
C GLY A 225 -5.95 15.48 14.09
N LYS A 226 -6.69 14.60 13.40
CA LYS A 226 -6.29 13.20 13.20
C LYS A 226 -5.41 13.10 11.94
N PRO A 227 -4.14 12.62 12.04
CA PRO A 227 -3.17 12.70 10.95
C PRO A 227 -3.64 12.15 9.59
N GLN A 228 -4.41 11.07 9.58
CA GLN A 228 -4.95 10.46 8.35
C GLN A 228 -5.89 11.43 7.60
N PHE A 229 -6.88 11.99 8.29
CA PHE A 229 -7.83 12.95 7.68
C PHE A 229 -7.16 14.28 7.31
N GLU A 230 -6.20 14.75 8.09
CA GLU A 230 -5.36 15.91 7.70
C GLU A 230 -4.46 15.59 6.48
N THR A 231 -4.21 14.32 6.16
CA THR A 231 -3.50 13.92 4.94
C THR A 231 -4.41 13.99 3.71
N TYR A 232 -5.65 13.48 3.78
CA TYR A 232 -6.64 13.68 2.70
C TYR A 232 -6.88 15.17 2.42
N ARG A 233 -7.05 16.00 3.47
CA ARG A 233 -7.20 17.46 3.35
C ARG A 233 -6.01 18.12 2.63
N ARG A 234 -4.77 17.73 2.96
CA ARG A 234 -3.55 18.25 2.30
C ARG A 234 -3.40 17.78 0.86
N MET A 235 -3.74 16.52 0.55
CA MET A 235 -3.72 16.03 -0.83
C MET A 235 -4.74 16.77 -1.69
N ARG A 236 -5.97 16.99 -1.20
CA ARG A 236 -7.02 17.76 -1.91
C ARG A 236 -6.60 19.20 -2.23
N GLN A 237 -5.73 19.79 -1.40
CA GLN A 237 -5.11 21.09 -1.66
C GLN A 237 -3.99 20.98 -2.71
N LEU A 238 -3.10 19.99 -2.57
CA LEU A 238 -1.96 19.78 -3.48
C LEU A 238 -2.38 19.45 -4.92
N THR A 239 -3.39 18.58 -5.09
CA THR A 239 -3.96 18.24 -6.41
C THR A 239 -4.84 19.35 -6.99
N SER A 240 -5.22 20.36 -6.18
CA SER A 240 -6.32 21.28 -6.50
C SER A 240 -7.62 20.56 -6.92
N ARG A 241 -7.82 19.32 -6.41
CA ARG A 241 -8.89 18.36 -6.76
C ARG A 241 -8.74 17.67 -8.13
N ASP A 242 -7.64 17.86 -8.85
CA ASP A 242 -7.34 17.02 -10.02
C ASP A 242 -6.81 15.65 -9.59
N TRP A 243 -7.71 14.68 -9.45
CA TRP A 243 -7.34 13.31 -9.10
C TRP A 243 -6.89 12.49 -10.33
N ALA A 244 -7.05 12.97 -11.57
CA ALA A 244 -6.47 12.32 -12.76
C ALA A 244 -5.00 12.75 -12.98
N GLY A 245 -4.68 14.00 -12.61
CA GLY A 245 -3.36 14.59 -12.61
C GLY A 245 -2.30 13.78 -11.87
N SER A 246 -1.03 14.10 -12.14
CA SER A 246 0.13 13.42 -11.55
C SER A 246 0.77 14.32 -10.48
N HIS A 247 0.63 13.93 -9.23
CA HIS A 247 1.01 14.72 -8.06
C HIS A 247 1.83 13.87 -7.06
N PRO A 248 3.06 13.42 -7.39
CA PRO A 248 3.86 12.52 -6.54
C PRO A 248 4.12 13.04 -5.11
N GLY A 249 3.98 14.35 -4.88
CA GLY A 249 3.97 14.93 -3.53
C GLY A 249 2.86 14.38 -2.60
N THR A 250 1.83 13.70 -3.12
CA THR A 250 0.86 12.96 -2.29
C THR A 250 1.52 11.78 -1.57
N ASN A 251 2.47 11.08 -2.20
CA ASN A 251 3.29 10.04 -1.54
C ASN A 251 4.15 10.66 -0.43
N VAL A 252 4.72 11.85 -0.67
CA VAL A 252 5.50 12.60 0.34
C VAL A 252 4.61 13.02 1.51
N LEU A 253 3.35 13.41 1.28
CA LEU A 253 2.37 13.68 2.34
C LEU A 253 2.06 12.43 3.19
N TRP A 254 2.07 11.23 2.61
CA TRP A 254 1.97 9.98 3.36
C TRP A 254 3.25 9.63 4.13
N MET A 255 4.43 9.94 3.59
CA MET A 255 5.67 9.85 4.38
C MET A 255 5.64 10.81 5.59
N GLN A 256 5.02 12.00 5.46
CA GLN A 256 4.80 12.91 6.60
C GLN A 256 3.82 12.33 7.63
N TYR A 257 2.79 11.59 7.19
CA TYR A 257 1.89 10.85 8.07
C TYR A 257 2.63 9.74 8.83
N LEU A 258 3.44 8.92 8.15
CA LEU A 258 4.22 7.85 8.81
C LEU A 258 5.22 8.42 9.83
N ALA A 259 5.90 9.52 9.48
CA ALA A 259 6.81 10.20 10.42
C ALA A 259 6.07 10.83 11.62
N GLU A 260 4.84 11.34 11.44
CA GLU A 260 3.98 11.83 12.53
C GLU A 260 3.48 10.70 13.44
N LEU A 261 3.07 9.59 12.84
CA LEU A 261 2.58 8.41 13.53
C LEU A 261 3.64 7.81 14.46
N LEU A 262 4.88 7.67 13.99
CA LEU A 262 6.02 7.20 14.78
C LEU A 262 6.43 8.16 15.92
N LEU A 263 5.88 9.37 15.95
CA LEU A 263 6.04 10.36 17.02
C LEU A 263 4.83 10.41 17.97
N SER A 264 3.71 9.73 17.65
CA SER A 264 2.49 9.74 18.46
C SER A 264 2.52 8.72 19.60
N SER A 265 1.50 8.78 20.47
CA SER A 265 1.20 7.78 21.50
C SER A 265 0.76 6.42 20.94
N ASP A 266 0.35 6.40 19.67
CA ASP A 266 -0.41 5.31 19.06
C ASP A 266 0.52 4.32 18.34
N LYS A 267 1.68 4.82 17.83
CA LYS A 267 2.77 4.00 17.29
C LYS A 267 4.14 4.32 17.93
N PRO A 268 4.28 4.15 19.25
CA PRO A 268 5.54 4.44 19.94
C PRO A 268 6.63 3.46 19.52
N ILE A 269 7.76 3.96 19.05
CA ILE A 269 8.98 3.15 18.82
C ILE A 269 9.57 2.75 20.18
N PRO A 270 9.72 1.45 20.52
CA PRO A 270 10.35 1.02 21.76
C PRO A 270 11.82 1.43 21.84
N GLY A 271 12.29 1.76 23.05
CA GLY A 271 13.66 2.18 23.31
C GLY A 271 14.09 3.53 22.71
N ALA A 272 13.28 4.16 21.84
CA ALA A 272 13.69 5.35 21.09
C ALA A 272 13.98 6.56 21.99
N SER A 273 15.25 6.98 22.00
CA SER A 273 15.77 8.10 22.76
C SER A 273 15.24 9.46 22.30
N ALA A 274 15.45 10.50 23.11
CA ALA A 274 15.09 11.87 22.77
C ALA A 274 15.82 12.42 21.52
N GLY A 275 16.99 11.87 21.18
CA GLY A 275 17.72 12.18 19.94
C GLY A 275 17.08 11.50 18.72
N GLN A 276 16.75 10.22 18.83
CA GLN A 276 16.06 9.45 17.79
C GLN A 276 14.63 9.98 17.51
N LYS A 277 13.94 10.48 18.55
CA LYS A 277 12.68 11.23 18.40
C LYS A 277 12.88 12.67 17.94
N ARG A 278 14.12 13.17 17.79
CA ARG A 278 14.43 14.48 17.20
C ARG A 278 14.67 14.35 15.69
N SER A 279 15.50 13.39 15.27
CA SER A 279 15.77 13.12 13.85
C SER A 279 14.50 12.83 13.05
N ILE A 280 13.52 12.08 13.61
CA ILE A 280 12.21 11.86 12.94
C ILE A 280 11.39 13.17 12.81
N ARG A 281 11.50 14.09 13.79
CA ARG A 281 10.88 15.45 13.68
C ARG A 281 11.61 16.35 12.68
N GLU A 282 12.91 16.17 12.51
CA GLU A 282 13.74 16.91 11.54
C GLU A 282 13.50 16.39 10.13
N PHE A 283 13.38 15.06 9.94
CA PHE A 283 12.86 14.41 8.74
C PHE A 283 11.47 14.91 8.37
N LYS A 284 10.49 14.90 9.30
CA LYS A 284 9.12 15.40 9.03
C LYS A 284 9.13 16.86 8.53
N LYS A 285 10.08 17.69 8.95
CA LYS A 285 10.26 19.05 8.42
C LYS A 285 10.86 19.06 7.01
N ARG A 286 11.90 18.26 6.74
CA ARG A 286 12.52 18.15 5.40
C ARG A 286 11.57 17.58 4.35
N LEU A 287 10.68 16.68 4.73
CA LEU A 287 9.57 16.19 3.90
C LEU A 287 8.62 17.29 3.38
N ALA A 288 8.68 18.52 3.89
CA ALA A 288 7.93 19.65 3.32
C ALA A 288 8.64 20.31 2.11
N GLY A 289 9.90 19.94 1.83
CA GLY A 289 10.70 20.44 0.71
C GLY A 289 10.94 19.43 -0.42
N TYR A 290 10.48 18.18 -0.28
CA TYR A 290 10.64 17.15 -1.31
C TYR A 290 9.41 17.04 -2.22
N SER A 291 9.64 16.77 -3.51
CA SER A 291 8.61 16.70 -4.56
C SER A 291 8.03 15.29 -4.78
N CYS A 292 8.83 14.25 -4.49
CA CYS A 292 8.53 12.84 -4.77
C CYS A 292 9.32 11.91 -3.82
N CYS A 293 8.92 10.66 -3.68
CA CYS A 293 9.66 9.68 -2.89
C CYS A 293 11.04 9.34 -3.48
N GLY A 294 11.24 9.52 -4.79
CA GLY A 294 12.56 9.46 -5.43
C GLY A 294 13.61 10.45 -4.90
N GLU A 295 13.19 11.52 -4.22
CA GLU A 295 14.07 12.40 -3.43
C GLU A 295 14.18 11.93 -1.97
N VAL A 296 13.05 11.53 -1.36
CA VAL A 296 12.95 11.15 0.05
C VAL A 296 13.90 10.01 0.44
N ILE A 297 14.15 9.04 -0.45
CA ILE A 297 15.07 7.91 -0.18
C ILE A 297 16.52 8.34 0.10
N TRP A 298 16.91 9.57 -0.25
CA TRP A 298 18.25 10.12 -0.02
C TRP A 298 18.34 11.05 1.21
N ASP A 299 17.27 11.17 2.01
CA ASP A 299 17.30 11.96 3.26
C ASP A 299 18.32 11.38 4.27
N GLU A 300 19.01 12.26 5.01
CA GLU A 300 19.99 11.87 6.03
C GLU A 300 19.44 10.90 7.11
N LEU A 301 18.11 10.85 7.32
CA LEU A 301 17.48 9.86 8.19
C LEU A 301 17.76 8.43 7.73
N PHE A 302 18.00 8.19 6.45
CA PHE A 302 18.30 6.87 5.88
C PHE A 302 19.81 6.61 5.70
N SER A 303 20.67 7.51 6.18
CA SER A 303 22.13 7.34 6.15
C SER A 303 22.56 6.02 6.83
N GLY A 304 23.34 5.22 6.09
CA GLY A 304 23.77 3.88 6.53
C GLY A 304 22.71 2.78 6.41
N LEU A 305 21.54 3.04 5.80
CA LEU A 305 20.51 2.03 5.52
C LEU A 305 20.25 1.80 4.03
N LEU A 306 20.69 2.69 3.14
CA LEU A 306 20.58 2.55 1.68
C LEU A 306 21.96 2.40 1.04
N GLU A 307 22.19 1.27 0.37
CA GLU A 307 23.39 1.02 -0.44
C GLU A 307 23.05 1.12 -1.93
N VAL A 308 23.90 1.82 -2.70
CA VAL A 308 23.90 1.74 -4.17
C VAL A 308 24.91 0.67 -4.58
N VAL A 309 24.45 -0.36 -5.28
CA VAL A 309 25.33 -1.39 -5.84
C VAL A 309 25.92 -0.87 -7.15
N GLN A 310 27.25 -0.84 -7.23
CA GLN A 310 27.95 -0.63 -8.49
C GLN A 310 27.96 -1.96 -9.27
N GLU A 311 27.55 -1.92 -10.53
CA GLU A 311 27.51 -3.06 -11.47
C GLU A 311 28.81 -3.16 -12.29
#